data_AF-A0A061QQY7-F1
#
_entry.id   AF-A0A061QQY7-F1
#
_cell.length_a   1.000
_cell.length_b   1.000
_cell.length_c   1.000
_cell.angle_alpha   90.00
_cell.angle_beta   90.00
_cell.angle_gamma   90.00
#
_symmetry.space_group_name_H-M   'P 1'
#
loop_
_entity.id
_entity.type
_entity.pdbx_description
1 polymer ?
#
loop_
_entity_poly.entity_id
_entity_poly.type
_entity_poly.pdbx_seq_one_letter_code
_entity_poly.pdbx_strand_id
1 'polypeptide(L)'
;MRAKGSMTSLFNNTSLSRNKLTTFGILIFVVAAEFFLHHYLTNISLPESLVKGKGKVCVVVRTYHKHASGYYRLVDSLTSLMQQTYTEWEALVFQTDDVPFPELEDIIANLGDSRIRRLNLGLHRYSHGESAYSLTDKAITHCSEESKWLVVTNGDNQYHPLFLSSIDARSDVTTVNWYTRYSLMMRPKREALCSRWDGGTCRVNRFQFARTDLGSVILSLDRWRKESLKFSEQVPNSMQDGQLYSRLRNELLWKVHHVNRCLFHHNPNPRSCNAKGGIWKEHGSPPWEGLCVTPEEAARDLESGRYIAYHSTEEGSELNCMYRS
;
A
#
# COMPACT_ATOMS: atom_id res chain seq x y z
N MET A 1 -14.26 21.65 -95.36
CA MET A 1 -13.17 20.76 -94.88
C MET A 1 -13.65 20.02 -93.64
N ARG A 2 -13.18 18.77 -93.47
CA ARG A 2 -13.44 17.74 -92.42
C ARG A 2 -13.64 18.32 -90.99
N ALA A 3 -14.35 17.70 -90.04
CA ALA A 3 -14.41 16.29 -89.70
C ALA A 3 -15.62 15.91 -88.79
N LYS A 4 -15.89 14.60 -88.73
CA LYS A 4 -16.85 13.84 -87.92
C LYS A 4 -16.43 13.68 -86.44
N GLY A 5 -17.40 13.35 -85.57
CA GLY A 5 -17.21 12.65 -84.28
C GLY A 5 -18.41 12.88 -83.34
N SER A 6 -19.40 12.00 -83.26
CA SER A 6 -19.51 10.72 -82.52
C SER A 6 -19.81 10.88 -81.02
N MET A 7 -21.00 10.42 -80.66
CA MET A 7 -21.57 10.24 -79.33
C MET A 7 -20.98 8.95 -78.70
N THR A 8 -20.49 9.02 -77.45
CA THR A 8 -20.30 7.82 -76.62
C THR A 8 -20.42 8.14 -75.13
N SER A 9 -21.40 7.46 -74.54
CA SER A 9 -21.60 7.07 -73.12
C SER A 9 -20.36 7.06 -72.23
N LEU A 10 -20.50 7.62 -71.02
CA LEU A 10 -19.74 7.25 -69.82
C LEU A 10 -20.69 7.19 -68.60
N PHE A 11 -21.42 6.08 -68.48
CA PHE A 11 -21.70 5.49 -67.16
C PHE A 11 -20.54 4.55 -66.83
N ASN A 12 -19.84 4.77 -65.70
CA ASN A 12 -19.47 3.69 -64.77
C ASN A 12 -18.60 4.15 -63.58
N ASN A 13 -18.86 3.47 -62.46
CA ASN A 13 -17.96 3.11 -61.36
C ASN A 13 -17.76 4.06 -60.17
N THR A 14 -18.71 4.01 -59.24
CA THR A 14 -18.40 4.10 -57.79
C THR A 14 -18.71 2.75 -57.12
N SER A 15 -17.77 1.83 -57.18
CA SER A 15 -17.74 0.62 -56.34
C SER A 15 -16.91 0.94 -55.10
N LEU A 16 -17.58 1.50 -54.08
CA LEU A 16 -17.01 1.58 -52.74
C LEU A 16 -17.03 0.15 -52.16
N SER A 17 -15.85 -0.45 -52.03
CA SER A 17 -15.76 -1.86 -51.65
C SER A 17 -16.30 -2.08 -50.23
N ARG A 18 -17.27 -3.01 -50.11
CA ARG A 18 -17.90 -3.45 -48.86
C ARG A 18 -16.91 -3.84 -47.75
N ASN A 19 -15.66 -4.16 -48.10
CA ASN A 19 -14.62 -4.57 -47.16
C ASN A 19 -14.06 -3.42 -46.30
N LYS A 20 -14.15 -2.15 -46.74
CA LYS A 20 -13.66 -1.01 -45.92
C LYS A 20 -14.66 -0.60 -44.83
N LEU A 21 -15.96 -0.79 -45.06
CA LEU A 21 -16.99 -0.49 -44.05
C LEU A 21 -17.01 -1.50 -42.90
N THR A 22 -16.73 -2.78 -43.17
CA THR A 22 -16.66 -3.81 -42.12
C THR A 22 -15.47 -3.61 -41.19
N THR A 23 -14.28 -3.26 -41.72
CA THR A 23 -13.10 -3.03 -40.87
C THR A 23 -13.24 -1.78 -40.00
N PHE A 24 -13.85 -0.70 -40.52
CA PHE A 24 -14.08 0.53 -39.76
C PHE A 24 -15.15 0.34 -38.67
N GLY A 25 -16.21 -0.43 -38.96
CA GLY A 25 -17.23 -0.78 -37.97
C GLY A 25 -16.69 -1.64 -36.82
N ILE A 26 -15.78 -2.59 -37.11
CA ILE A 26 -15.13 -3.43 -36.09
C ILE A 26 -14.21 -2.59 -35.19
N LEU A 27 -13.44 -1.66 -35.77
CA LEU A 27 -12.54 -0.80 -34.99
C LEU A 27 -13.31 0.12 -34.03
N ILE A 28 -14.43 0.70 -34.47
CA ILE A 28 -15.31 1.51 -33.61
C ILE A 28 -15.92 0.65 -32.50
N PHE A 29 -16.32 -0.59 -32.79
CA PHE A 29 -16.86 -1.50 -31.77
C PHE A 29 -15.82 -1.89 -30.72
N VAL A 30 -14.56 -2.12 -31.10
CA VAL A 30 -13.48 -2.46 -30.15
C VAL A 30 -13.14 -1.26 -29.27
N VAL A 31 -12.99 -0.07 -29.84
CA VAL A 31 -12.72 1.15 -29.06
C VAL A 31 -13.89 1.51 -28.14
N ALA A 32 -15.13 1.36 -28.61
CA ALA A 32 -16.31 1.52 -27.77
C ALA A 32 -16.36 0.47 -26.67
N ALA A 33 -16.09 -0.80 -26.97
CA ALA A 33 -16.06 -1.87 -25.97
C ALA A 33 -14.96 -1.66 -24.93
N GLU A 34 -13.76 -1.21 -25.30
CA GLU A 34 -12.70 -0.86 -24.35
C GLU A 34 -13.07 0.38 -23.53
N PHE A 35 -13.69 1.40 -24.13
CA PHE A 35 -14.18 2.56 -23.40
C PHE A 35 -15.29 2.19 -22.41
N PHE A 36 -16.26 1.36 -22.83
CA PHE A 36 -17.30 0.85 -21.96
C PHE A 36 -16.73 -0.08 -20.89
N LEU A 37 -15.76 -0.94 -21.20
CA LEU A 37 -15.15 -1.84 -20.22
C LEU A 37 -14.29 -1.05 -19.22
N HIS A 38 -13.55 -0.04 -19.66
CA HIS A 38 -12.80 0.87 -18.79
C HIS A 38 -13.76 1.65 -17.89
N HIS A 39 -14.81 2.24 -18.46
CA HIS A 39 -15.82 3.00 -17.70
C HIS A 39 -16.60 2.11 -16.73
N TYR A 40 -16.92 0.87 -17.12
CA TYR A 40 -17.61 -0.10 -16.27
C TYR A 40 -16.69 -0.60 -15.15
N LEU A 41 -15.41 -0.85 -15.41
CA LEU A 41 -14.45 -1.28 -14.39
C LEU A 41 -14.04 -0.16 -13.42
N THR A 42 -14.06 1.11 -13.85
CA THR A 42 -13.81 2.26 -12.97
C THR A 42 -15.04 2.69 -12.17
N ASN A 43 -16.25 2.36 -12.63
CA ASN A 43 -17.52 2.76 -11.99
C ASN A 43 -18.29 1.61 -11.33
N ILE A 44 -17.65 0.48 -10.97
CA ILE A 44 -18.22 -0.39 -9.93
C ILE A 44 -18.06 0.36 -8.60
N SER A 45 -18.92 1.36 -8.40
CA SER A 45 -19.29 1.81 -7.07
C SER A 45 -19.90 0.58 -6.40
N LEU A 46 -19.23 0.08 -5.36
CA LEU A 46 -19.85 -0.87 -4.45
C LEU A 46 -21.22 -0.28 -4.04
N PRO A 47 -22.31 -1.07 -4.04
CA PRO A 47 -23.62 -0.57 -3.65
C PRO A 47 -23.50 0.27 -2.38
N GLU A 48 -24.07 1.48 -2.37
CA GLU A 48 -23.98 2.40 -1.23
C GLU A 48 -24.47 1.74 0.08
N SER A 49 -25.38 0.76 -0.03
CA SER A 49 -25.88 -0.09 1.05
C SER A 49 -24.87 -1.09 1.63
N LEU A 50 -23.79 -1.44 0.91
CA LEU A 50 -22.65 -2.18 1.43
C LEU A 50 -21.69 -1.28 2.22
N VAL A 51 -21.72 0.05 1.97
CA VAL A 51 -20.84 1.05 2.61
C VAL A 51 -21.49 1.65 3.86
N LYS A 52 -22.77 2.04 3.78
CA LYS A 52 -23.61 2.42 4.93
C LYS A 52 -23.98 1.17 5.74
N GLY A 53 -23.13 0.83 6.72
CA GLY A 53 -23.36 -0.32 7.60
C GLY A 53 -22.10 -1.01 8.10
N LYS A 54 -20.91 -0.61 7.61
CA LYS A 54 -19.65 -1.21 8.05
C LYS A 54 -19.28 -0.75 9.48
N GLY A 55 -19.68 0.44 9.91
CA GLY A 55 -19.32 0.99 11.22
C GLY A 55 -17.95 1.66 11.22
N LYS A 56 -17.64 2.41 12.28
CA LYS A 56 -16.44 3.27 12.33
C LYS A 56 -15.15 2.44 12.40
N VAL A 57 -14.08 2.90 11.75
CA VAL A 57 -12.74 2.30 11.85
C VAL A 57 -11.88 3.08 12.83
N CYS A 58 -11.31 2.41 13.82
CA CYS A 58 -10.25 2.97 14.65
C CYS A 58 -8.87 2.62 14.05
N VAL A 59 -8.08 3.63 13.71
CA VAL A 59 -6.72 3.49 13.22
C VAL A 59 -5.73 3.86 14.33
N VAL A 60 -5.04 2.87 14.87
CA VAL A 60 -4.00 3.06 15.88
C VAL A 60 -2.65 3.25 15.17
N VAL A 61 -2.14 4.48 15.20
CA VAL A 61 -0.90 4.88 14.51
C VAL A 61 0.24 4.95 15.51
N ARG A 62 1.19 4.03 15.36
CA ARG A 62 2.42 3.91 16.13
C ARG A 62 3.49 4.81 15.53
N THR A 63 3.99 5.80 16.25
CA THR A 63 5.01 6.72 15.73
C THR A 63 6.19 6.88 16.68
N TYR A 64 7.28 7.50 16.22
CA TYR A 64 8.47 7.77 17.01
C TYR A 64 9.22 8.99 16.44
N HIS A 65 10.18 9.56 17.19
CA HIS A 65 10.78 10.87 16.88
C HIS A 65 11.33 11.02 15.45
N LYS A 66 11.86 9.96 14.82
CA LYS A 66 12.42 10.09 13.45
C LYS A 66 11.37 10.20 12.37
N HIS A 67 10.09 9.92 12.65
CA HIS A 67 9.00 10.16 11.70
C HIS A 67 8.71 11.65 11.48
N ALA A 68 9.43 12.57 12.14
CA ALA A 68 9.37 14.01 11.86
C ALA A 68 9.87 14.38 10.46
N SER A 69 10.85 13.63 9.93
CA SER A 69 11.65 14.06 8.78
C SER A 69 12.01 12.89 7.84
N GLY A 70 12.68 13.21 6.73
CA GLY A 70 13.08 12.23 5.71
C GLY A 70 11.99 11.92 4.69
N TYR A 71 12.17 10.80 3.96
CA TYR A 71 11.27 10.41 2.86
C TYR A 71 9.88 9.94 3.32
N TYR A 72 9.79 9.33 4.49
CA TYR A 72 8.57 8.69 4.99
C TYR A 72 8.23 9.25 6.36
N ARG A 73 7.44 10.32 6.35
CA ARG A 73 7.10 11.09 7.54
C ARG A 73 5.72 10.74 8.03
N LEU A 74 5.48 11.00 9.31
CA LEU A 74 4.16 10.89 9.93
C LEU A 74 3.09 11.67 9.15
N VAL A 75 3.42 12.89 8.72
CA VAL A 75 2.50 13.72 7.93
C VAL A 75 2.06 13.04 6.63
N ASP A 76 2.95 12.29 5.97
CA ASP A 76 2.63 11.60 4.71
C ASP A 76 1.69 10.41 4.96
N SER A 77 1.90 9.69 6.07
CA SER A 77 1.03 8.59 6.53
C SER A 77 -0.37 9.10 6.84
N LEU A 78 -0.47 10.13 7.68
CA LEU A 78 -1.74 10.73 8.10
C LEU A 78 -2.49 11.36 6.92
N THR A 79 -1.79 12.02 5.99
CA THR A 79 -2.40 12.53 4.76
C THR A 79 -3.02 11.41 3.92
N SER A 80 -2.38 10.23 3.86
CA SER A 80 -2.96 9.08 3.13
C SER A 80 -4.23 8.51 3.79
N LEU A 81 -4.39 8.68 5.11
CA LEU A 81 -5.64 8.37 5.82
C LEU A 81 -6.73 9.41 5.50
N MET A 82 -6.37 10.69 5.42
CA MET A 82 -7.30 11.76 5.01
C MET A 82 -7.89 11.54 3.61
N GLN A 83 -7.13 10.87 2.73
CA GLN A 83 -7.53 10.55 1.36
C GLN A 83 -8.41 9.30 1.23
N GLN A 84 -8.77 8.63 2.34
CA GLN A 84 -9.64 7.45 2.27
C GLN A 84 -11.04 7.82 1.75
N THR A 85 -11.57 7.01 0.83
CA THR A 85 -12.93 7.18 0.31
C THR A 85 -14.00 6.81 1.33
N TYR A 86 -13.66 5.93 2.29
CA TYR A 86 -14.49 5.66 3.45
C TYR A 86 -14.22 6.72 4.52
N THR A 87 -15.26 7.43 4.95
CA THR A 87 -15.12 8.63 5.80
C THR A 87 -15.25 8.35 7.30
N GLU A 88 -15.90 7.25 7.67
CA GLU A 88 -16.22 6.89 9.06
C GLU A 88 -15.02 6.24 9.76
N TRP A 89 -14.04 7.04 10.14
CA TRP A 89 -12.87 6.57 10.86
C TRP A 89 -12.34 7.60 11.87
N GLU A 90 -11.51 7.12 12.79
CA GLU A 90 -10.69 7.91 13.70
C GLU A 90 -9.26 7.40 13.71
N ALA A 91 -8.29 8.26 14.01
CA ALA A 91 -6.90 7.89 14.17
C ALA A 91 -6.36 8.30 15.54
N LEU A 92 -5.75 7.35 16.25
CA LEU A 92 -5.07 7.55 17.52
C LEU A 92 -3.57 7.48 17.29
N VAL A 93 -2.89 8.61 17.38
CA VAL A 93 -1.45 8.71 17.14
C VAL A 93 -0.71 8.73 18.46
N PHE A 94 0.17 7.76 18.70
CA PHE A 94 0.94 7.68 19.94
C PHE A 94 2.40 7.32 19.69
N GLN A 95 3.25 7.75 20.62
CA GLN A 95 4.69 7.57 20.53
C GLN A 95 5.12 6.25 21.17
N THR A 96 6.04 5.52 20.52
CA THR A 96 6.49 4.19 20.95
C THR A 96 7.86 4.16 21.64
N ASP A 97 8.59 5.27 21.65
CA ASP A 97 9.95 5.37 22.19
C ASP A 97 10.08 6.41 23.32
N ASP A 98 11.30 6.56 23.84
CA ASP A 98 11.65 7.39 24.99
C ASP A 98 12.32 8.72 24.61
N VAL A 99 12.47 8.98 23.31
CA VAL A 99 13.06 10.22 22.79
C VAL A 99 11.95 11.21 22.48
N PRO A 100 11.89 12.40 23.10
CA PRO A 100 10.83 13.38 22.84
C PRO A 100 10.61 13.65 21.35
N PHE A 101 9.35 13.71 20.93
CA PHE A 101 8.92 14.08 19.57
C PHE A 101 8.18 15.43 19.63
N PRO A 102 8.89 16.56 19.74
CA PRO A 102 8.28 17.87 19.98
C PRO A 102 7.35 18.32 18.85
N GLU A 103 7.65 17.96 17.60
CA GLU A 103 6.86 18.35 16.41
C GLU A 103 5.55 17.55 16.27
N LEU A 104 5.31 16.51 17.08
CA LEU A 104 4.13 15.65 16.95
C LEU A 104 2.82 16.44 17.05
N GLU A 105 2.74 17.38 18.00
CA GLU A 105 1.55 18.19 18.19
C GLU A 105 1.30 19.10 16.98
N ASP A 106 2.35 19.77 16.51
CA ASP A 106 2.29 20.67 15.36
C ASP A 106 1.93 19.92 14.08
N ILE A 107 2.48 18.70 13.87
CA ILE A 107 2.12 17.85 12.73
C ILE A 107 0.62 17.55 12.73
N ILE A 108 0.06 17.15 13.88
CA ILE A 108 -1.37 16.82 13.97
C ILE A 108 -2.24 18.07 13.84
N ALA A 109 -1.89 19.15 14.50
CA ALA A 109 -2.64 20.41 14.46
C ALA A 109 -2.69 21.00 13.04
N ASN A 110 -1.56 20.98 12.31
CA ASN A 110 -1.46 21.51 10.96
C ASN A 110 -2.25 20.70 9.91
N LEU A 111 -2.60 19.45 10.19
CA LEU A 111 -3.46 18.66 9.30
C LEU A 111 -4.92 19.12 9.35
N GLY A 112 -5.37 19.70 10.47
CA GLY A 112 -6.72 20.26 10.61
C GLY A 112 -7.87 19.23 10.55
N ASP A 113 -7.59 17.92 10.69
CA ASP A 113 -8.59 16.86 10.63
C ASP A 113 -8.96 16.37 12.03
N SER A 114 -10.20 16.64 12.46
CA SER A 114 -10.70 16.28 13.79
C SER A 114 -10.77 14.77 14.06
N ARG A 115 -10.67 13.93 13.02
CA ARG A 115 -10.62 12.47 13.17
C ARG A 115 -9.27 12.00 13.70
N ILE A 116 -8.22 12.80 13.57
CA ILE A 116 -6.85 12.46 13.98
C ILE A 116 -6.57 13.13 15.32
N ARG A 117 -6.24 12.32 16.34
CA ARG A 117 -5.89 12.83 17.66
C ARG A 117 -4.64 12.17 18.21
N ARG A 118 -3.86 12.97 18.93
CA ARG A 118 -2.74 12.49 19.73
C ARG A 118 -3.28 11.73 20.95
N LEU A 119 -2.64 10.61 21.26
CA LEU A 119 -2.82 9.89 22.50
C LEU A 119 -1.52 9.91 23.29
N ASN A 120 -1.54 10.53 24.48
CA ASN A 120 -0.38 10.57 25.36
C ASN A 120 -0.38 9.33 26.27
N LEU A 121 0.52 8.38 25.97
CA LEU A 121 0.73 7.17 26.78
C LEU A 121 2.02 7.22 27.61
N GLY A 122 2.69 8.38 27.65
CA GLY A 122 4.02 8.54 28.25
C GLY A 122 5.15 8.07 27.33
N LEU A 123 6.38 8.31 27.78
CA LEU A 123 7.62 7.87 27.11
C LEU A 123 8.01 6.48 27.59
N HIS A 124 8.46 5.62 26.68
CA HIS A 124 8.81 4.23 26.99
C HIS A 124 10.05 3.81 26.23
N ARG A 125 10.99 3.15 26.92
CA ARG A 125 12.18 2.64 26.26
C ARG A 125 11.80 1.58 25.22
N TYR A 126 12.10 1.84 23.96
CA TYR A 126 11.75 0.92 22.88
C TYR A 126 12.62 -0.35 22.93
N SER A 127 11.97 -1.51 22.94
CA SER A 127 12.60 -2.82 22.78
C SER A 127 12.23 -3.38 21.41
N HIS A 128 13.23 -3.65 20.56
CA HIS A 128 13.00 -4.31 19.27
C HIS A 128 12.39 -5.72 19.45
N GLY A 129 12.72 -6.39 20.57
CA GLY A 129 12.19 -7.70 20.90
C GLY A 129 10.72 -7.69 21.32
N GLU A 130 10.16 -6.54 21.73
CA GLU A 130 8.74 -6.42 22.14
C GLU A 130 7.93 -5.49 21.23
N SER A 131 8.63 -4.74 20.38
CA SER A 131 8.05 -3.80 19.42
C SER A 131 6.94 -2.93 20.02
N ALA A 132 7.07 -2.50 21.28
CA ALA A 132 6.08 -1.66 21.97
C ALA A 132 4.61 -2.14 21.90
N TYR A 133 4.34 -3.45 21.74
CA TYR A 133 2.98 -3.95 21.57
C TYR A 133 2.08 -3.75 22.80
N SER A 134 2.66 -3.67 24.00
CA SER A 134 1.91 -3.30 25.22
C SER A 134 1.34 -1.88 25.16
N LEU A 135 2.01 -0.94 24.47
CA LEU A 135 1.48 0.40 24.22
C LEU A 135 0.41 0.37 23.14
N THR A 136 0.59 -0.45 22.11
CA THR A 136 -0.45 -0.69 21.09
C THR A 136 -1.74 -1.19 21.74
N ASP A 137 -1.65 -2.18 22.64
CA ASP A 137 -2.81 -2.71 23.34
C ASP A 137 -3.50 -1.64 24.20
N LYS A 138 -2.72 -0.79 24.91
CA LYS A 138 -3.26 0.38 25.63
C LYS A 138 -3.93 1.37 24.67
N ALA A 139 -3.34 1.65 23.52
CA ALA A 139 -3.93 2.57 22.54
C ALA A 139 -5.27 2.05 21.99
N ILE A 140 -5.39 0.74 21.76
CA ILE A 140 -6.63 0.10 21.30
C ILE A 140 -7.77 0.31 22.31
N THR A 141 -7.50 0.35 23.62
CA THR A 141 -8.56 0.60 24.61
C THR A 141 -9.12 2.03 24.56
N HIS A 142 -8.44 2.95 23.86
CA HIS A 142 -8.93 4.32 23.64
C HIS A 142 -9.72 4.50 22.34
N CYS A 143 -9.88 3.45 21.52
CA CYS A 143 -10.80 3.47 20.39
C CYS A 143 -12.23 3.73 20.89
N SER A 144 -12.98 4.56 20.17
CA SER A 144 -14.36 4.88 20.52
C SER A 144 -15.24 3.63 20.57
N GLU A 145 -16.30 3.66 21.37
CA GLU A 145 -17.22 2.53 21.50
C GLU A 145 -17.95 2.22 20.17
N GLU A 146 -18.13 3.24 19.32
CA GLU A 146 -18.73 3.15 18.00
C GLU A 146 -17.83 2.44 16.97
N SER A 147 -16.52 2.37 17.22
CA SER A 147 -15.57 1.71 16.34
C SER A 147 -15.81 0.20 16.31
N LYS A 148 -16.05 -0.31 15.09
CA LYS A 148 -16.31 -1.71 14.75
C LYS A 148 -15.10 -2.40 14.16
N TRP A 149 -14.19 -1.63 13.59
CA TRP A 149 -12.97 -2.12 12.96
C TRP A 149 -11.74 -1.49 13.57
N LEU A 150 -10.64 -2.23 13.50
CA LEU A 150 -9.34 -1.84 13.99
C LEU A 150 -8.31 -1.97 12.88
N VAL A 151 -7.51 -0.93 12.69
CA VAL A 151 -6.27 -0.95 11.93
C VAL A 151 -5.17 -0.54 12.89
N VAL A 152 -4.07 -1.27 12.91
CA VAL A 152 -2.85 -0.87 13.63
C VAL A 152 -1.76 -0.68 12.60
N THR A 153 -1.00 0.41 12.68
CA THR A 153 0.05 0.71 11.69
C THR A 153 1.19 1.54 12.27
N ASN A 154 2.26 1.69 11.49
CA ASN A 154 3.36 2.59 11.80
C ASN A 154 3.20 3.92 11.06
N GLY A 155 3.72 5.00 11.65
CA GLY A 155 3.64 6.36 11.14
C GLY A 155 4.44 6.66 9.87
N ASP A 156 5.15 5.68 9.30
CA ASP A 156 5.83 5.80 8.01
C ASP A 156 5.02 5.19 6.85
N ASN A 157 4.01 4.36 7.15
CA ASN A 157 3.25 3.61 6.15
C ASN A 157 2.17 4.45 5.47
N GLN A 158 1.85 4.11 4.22
CA GLN A 158 0.84 4.83 3.43
C GLN A 158 -0.24 3.89 2.87
N TYR A 159 -1.42 4.45 2.69
CA TYR A 159 -2.61 3.73 2.23
C TYR A 159 -3.10 4.23 0.88
N HIS A 160 -3.56 3.31 0.05
CA HIS A 160 -4.35 3.65 -1.12
C HIS A 160 -5.72 4.19 -0.66
N PRO A 161 -6.34 5.17 -1.35
CA PRO A 161 -7.66 5.73 -1.01
C PRO A 161 -8.79 4.72 -0.78
N LEU A 162 -8.67 3.52 -1.36
CA LEU A 162 -9.67 2.45 -1.27
C LEU A 162 -9.46 1.47 -0.11
N PHE A 163 -8.40 1.63 0.69
CA PHE A 163 -8.04 0.66 1.73
C PHE A 163 -9.17 0.44 2.74
N LEU A 164 -9.69 1.49 3.38
CA LEU A 164 -10.77 1.36 4.35
C LEU A 164 -12.11 0.94 3.70
N SER A 165 -12.33 1.32 2.45
CA SER A 165 -13.54 0.89 1.71
C SER A 165 -13.55 -0.62 1.40
N SER A 166 -12.41 -1.30 1.52
CA SER A 166 -12.24 -2.71 1.17
C SER A 166 -12.82 -3.71 2.19
N ILE A 167 -13.24 -3.23 3.36
CA ILE A 167 -13.82 -4.04 4.43
C ILE A 167 -15.00 -4.89 3.91
N ASP A 168 -14.99 -6.20 4.18
CA ASP A 168 -16.16 -7.08 4.03
C ASP A 168 -16.79 -7.34 5.39
N ALA A 169 -17.98 -6.79 5.64
CA ALA A 169 -18.67 -6.94 6.93
C ALA A 169 -19.09 -8.38 7.26
N ARG A 170 -18.97 -9.32 6.30
CA ARG A 170 -19.25 -10.75 6.50
C ARG A 170 -18.03 -11.52 6.99
N SER A 171 -16.87 -10.88 7.16
CA SER A 171 -15.63 -11.49 7.67
C SER A 171 -15.20 -10.84 8.98
N ASP A 172 -14.35 -11.51 9.74
CA ASP A 172 -13.75 -10.94 10.95
C ASP A 172 -12.49 -10.14 10.63
N VAL A 173 -11.89 -10.42 9.47
CA VAL A 173 -10.66 -9.79 8.99
C VAL A 173 -10.83 -9.41 7.53
N THR A 174 -10.32 -8.25 7.16
CA THR A 174 -9.98 -7.90 5.77
C THR A 174 -8.48 -7.72 5.66
N THR A 175 -7.85 -8.42 4.73
CA THR A 175 -6.40 -8.32 4.47
C THR A 175 -6.16 -7.92 3.02
N VAL A 176 -5.16 -7.06 2.79
CA VAL A 176 -4.84 -6.51 1.47
C VAL A 176 -3.42 -6.90 1.05
N ASN A 177 -3.17 -6.96 -0.26
CA ASN A 177 -1.82 -7.07 -0.76
C ASN A 177 -1.04 -5.75 -0.53
N TRP A 178 0.28 -5.83 -0.56
CA TRP A 178 1.13 -4.77 -0.01
C TRP A 178 2.52 -4.69 -0.64
N TYR A 179 3.10 -3.50 -0.62
CA TYR A 179 4.51 -3.26 -0.96
C TYR A 179 5.34 -3.29 0.33
N THR A 180 6.57 -3.81 0.26
CA THR A 180 7.43 -3.98 1.44
C THR A 180 8.92 -3.80 1.13
N ARG A 181 9.68 -3.34 2.14
CA ARG A 181 11.16 -3.35 2.17
C ARG A 181 11.76 -4.75 2.26
N TYR A 182 11.02 -5.74 2.75
CA TYR A 182 11.55 -7.08 2.99
C TYR A 182 11.52 -7.92 1.71
N SER A 183 12.31 -7.50 0.71
CA SER A 183 12.39 -8.11 -0.62
C SER A 183 12.76 -9.61 -0.55
N LEU A 184 13.48 -10.03 0.50
CA LEU A 184 14.18 -11.32 0.54
C LEU A 184 13.76 -12.31 1.64
N MET A 185 12.75 -12.00 2.47
CA MET A 185 12.22 -12.98 3.44
C MET A 185 11.58 -14.22 2.78
N MET A 186 11.43 -14.26 1.45
CA MET A 186 10.65 -15.28 0.73
C MET A 186 11.37 -15.93 -0.46
N ARG A 187 12.65 -15.60 -0.74
CA ARG A 187 13.43 -16.24 -1.83
C ARG A 187 14.85 -16.61 -1.35
N PRO A 188 15.15 -17.90 -1.13
CA PRO A 188 16.43 -18.36 -0.59
C PRO A 188 17.58 -18.43 -1.61
N LYS A 189 17.43 -17.93 -2.85
CA LYS A 189 18.45 -18.13 -3.87
C LYS A 189 19.55 -17.06 -3.82
N ARG A 190 20.81 -17.50 -3.84
CA ARG A 190 22.03 -16.70 -4.03
C ARG A 190 22.21 -16.29 -5.51
N GLU A 191 21.15 -15.88 -6.18
CA GLU A 191 21.27 -15.38 -7.56
C GLU A 191 21.98 -14.02 -7.57
N ALA A 192 22.45 -13.51 -8.71
CA ALA A 192 23.01 -12.15 -8.76
C ALA A 192 21.97 -11.16 -8.22
N LEU A 193 22.38 -10.13 -7.47
CA LEU A 193 21.44 -9.23 -6.77
C LEU A 193 20.41 -8.60 -7.73
N CYS A 194 20.83 -8.32 -8.97
CA CYS A 194 20.00 -7.77 -10.01
C CYS A 194 18.96 -8.72 -10.60
N SER A 195 19.27 -10.01 -10.71
CA SER A 195 18.31 -11.01 -11.21
C SER A 195 17.25 -11.38 -10.18
N ARG A 196 17.48 -11.05 -8.90
CA ARG A 196 16.53 -11.28 -7.79
C ARG A 196 15.53 -10.15 -7.60
N TRP A 197 15.82 -9.00 -8.17
CA TRP A 197 14.97 -7.83 -8.07
C TRP A 197 13.65 -8.06 -8.79
N ASP A 198 12.55 -7.80 -8.08
CA ASP A 198 11.21 -7.91 -8.66
C ASP A 198 10.47 -6.57 -8.70
N GLY A 199 11.20 -5.45 -8.71
CA GLY A 199 10.59 -4.13 -8.88
C GLY A 199 9.80 -3.64 -7.66
N GLY A 200 10.03 -4.23 -6.48
CA GLY A 200 9.15 -4.02 -5.34
C GLY A 200 7.74 -4.51 -5.67
N THR A 201 7.62 -5.73 -6.19
CA THR A 201 6.31 -6.30 -6.53
C THR A 201 5.39 -6.29 -5.32
N CYS A 202 4.12 -6.08 -5.63
CA CYS A 202 3.06 -6.24 -4.66
C CYS A 202 3.00 -7.69 -4.16
N ARG A 203 3.10 -7.85 -2.85
CA ARG A 203 3.10 -9.14 -2.16
C ARG A 203 1.69 -9.55 -1.79
N VAL A 204 1.41 -10.84 -1.95
CA VAL A 204 0.18 -11.43 -1.42
C VAL A 204 0.29 -11.47 0.10
N ASN A 205 -0.64 -10.83 0.80
CA ASN A 205 -0.74 -11.01 2.24
C ASN A 205 -1.38 -12.37 2.54
N ARG A 206 -0.67 -13.25 3.26
CA ARG A 206 -1.20 -14.58 3.59
C ARG A 206 -1.87 -14.64 4.96
N PHE A 207 -1.94 -13.52 5.67
CA PHE A 207 -2.48 -13.39 7.02
C PHE A 207 -1.94 -14.48 7.95
N GLN A 208 -0.61 -14.58 7.97
CA GLN A 208 0.17 -15.62 8.64
C GLN A 208 1.53 -15.06 9.05
N PHE A 209 2.17 -15.74 10.00
CA PHE A 209 3.52 -15.46 10.47
C PHE A 209 4.51 -15.25 9.30
N ALA A 210 5.30 -14.19 9.39
CA ALA A 210 6.29 -13.78 8.38
C ALA A 210 5.73 -13.45 6.98
N ARG A 211 4.41 -13.43 6.79
CA ARG A 211 3.75 -13.29 5.47
C ARG A 211 2.60 -12.29 5.48
N THR A 212 2.66 -11.32 6.37
CA THR A 212 1.68 -10.26 6.60
C THR A 212 2.37 -9.05 7.20
N ASP A 213 1.75 -7.88 7.08
CA ASP A 213 2.09 -6.71 7.90
C ASP A 213 1.04 -6.48 8.96
N LEU A 214 1.46 -5.84 10.04
CA LEU A 214 0.60 -5.12 10.95
C LEU A 214 -0.40 -4.18 10.22
N GLY A 215 0.11 -3.25 9.39
CA GLY A 215 -0.67 -2.19 8.75
C GLY A 215 -1.55 -2.60 7.56
N SER A 216 -1.37 -3.83 7.06
CA SER A 216 -2.07 -4.37 5.89
C SER A 216 -3.38 -5.10 6.22
N VAL A 217 -3.82 -5.01 7.47
CA VAL A 217 -4.94 -5.79 8.03
C VAL A 217 -5.95 -4.87 8.70
N ILE A 218 -7.23 -5.14 8.45
CA ILE A 218 -8.37 -4.56 9.15
C ILE A 218 -9.05 -5.67 9.96
N LEU A 219 -9.13 -5.51 11.27
CA LEU A 219 -9.63 -6.50 12.22
C LEU A 219 -11.01 -6.09 12.76
N SER A 220 -11.88 -7.04 13.04
CA SER A 220 -13.11 -6.81 13.82
C SER A 220 -12.75 -6.40 15.25
N LEU A 221 -13.00 -5.14 15.59
CA LEU A 221 -12.73 -4.61 16.93
C LEU A 221 -13.76 -5.12 17.94
N ASP A 222 -15.00 -5.34 17.52
CA ASP A 222 -16.04 -5.94 18.37
C ASP A 222 -15.61 -7.33 18.85
N ARG A 223 -15.12 -8.16 17.92
CA ARG A 223 -14.64 -9.51 18.25
C ARG A 223 -13.34 -9.46 19.05
N TRP A 224 -12.43 -8.55 18.69
CA TRP A 224 -11.19 -8.30 19.45
C TRP A 224 -11.47 -8.00 20.93
N ARG A 225 -12.42 -7.09 21.21
CA ARG A 225 -12.85 -6.74 22.57
C ARG A 225 -13.51 -7.93 23.28
N LYS A 226 -14.44 -8.62 22.61
CA LYS A 226 -15.15 -9.78 23.17
C LYS A 226 -14.20 -10.90 23.57
N GLU A 227 -13.18 -11.16 22.76
CA GLU A 227 -12.18 -12.20 23.00
C GLU A 227 -10.99 -11.72 23.83
N SER A 228 -11.00 -10.44 24.28
CA SER A 228 -9.94 -9.82 25.09
C SER A 228 -8.53 -9.98 24.49
N LEU A 229 -8.43 -9.87 23.16
CA LEU A 229 -7.17 -10.10 22.45
C LEU A 229 -6.15 -8.99 22.70
N LYS A 230 -4.87 -9.38 22.69
CA LYS A 230 -3.72 -8.48 22.86
C LYS A 230 -2.54 -8.93 22.02
N PHE A 231 -1.82 -7.98 21.45
CA PHE A 231 -0.55 -8.26 20.79
C PHE A 231 0.52 -8.67 21.82
N SER A 232 0.52 -8.05 23.00
CA SER A 232 1.54 -8.30 24.04
C SER A 232 1.50 -9.69 24.66
N GLU A 233 0.43 -10.47 24.43
CA GLU A 233 0.31 -11.85 24.91
C GLU A 233 1.05 -12.86 24.02
N GLN A 234 1.54 -12.42 22.86
CA GLN A 234 2.36 -13.27 21.99
C GLN A 234 3.79 -13.35 22.51
N VAL A 235 4.52 -14.41 22.13
CA VAL A 235 5.93 -14.58 22.51
C VAL A 235 6.71 -13.35 22.04
N PRO A 236 7.38 -12.62 22.96
CA PRO A 236 8.13 -11.42 22.61
C PRO A 236 9.16 -11.66 21.50
N ASN A 237 8.90 -11.10 20.32
CA ASN A 237 9.84 -10.91 19.23
C ASN A 237 9.34 -9.80 18.29
N SER A 238 10.13 -9.47 17.28
CA SER A 238 9.77 -8.45 16.27
C SER A 238 8.63 -8.87 15.32
N MET A 239 7.99 -10.03 15.53
CA MET A 239 6.99 -10.64 14.65
C MET A 239 5.71 -11.05 15.39
N GLN A 240 5.42 -10.42 16.54
CA GLN A 240 4.24 -10.72 17.37
C GLN A 240 2.91 -10.49 16.62
N ASP A 241 2.86 -9.56 15.67
CA ASP A 241 1.72 -9.37 14.75
C ASP A 241 1.46 -10.63 13.91
N GLY A 242 2.50 -11.15 13.25
CA GLY A 242 2.40 -12.36 12.45
C GLY A 242 2.04 -13.60 13.28
N GLN A 243 2.51 -13.68 14.53
CA GLN A 243 2.11 -14.73 15.47
C GLN A 243 0.63 -14.64 15.82
N LEU A 244 0.16 -13.44 16.21
CA LEU A 244 -1.23 -13.22 16.55
C LEU A 244 -2.13 -13.56 15.35
N TYR A 245 -1.80 -13.09 14.16
CA TYR A 245 -2.63 -13.34 12.97
C TYR A 245 -2.69 -14.83 12.59
N SER A 246 -1.58 -15.57 12.76
CA SER A 246 -1.61 -17.04 12.66
C SER A 246 -2.57 -17.67 13.66
N ARG A 247 -2.56 -17.23 14.93
CA ARG A 247 -3.48 -17.70 15.97
C ARG A 247 -4.93 -17.35 15.65
N LEU A 248 -5.21 -16.11 15.22
CA LEU A 248 -6.56 -15.68 14.82
C LEU A 248 -7.12 -16.61 13.73
N ARG A 249 -6.30 -16.92 12.72
CA ARG A 249 -6.70 -17.76 11.60
C ARG A 249 -6.84 -19.24 11.97
N ASN A 250 -5.84 -19.81 12.64
CA ASN A 250 -5.71 -21.27 12.75
C ASN A 250 -6.33 -21.83 14.04
N GLU A 251 -6.37 -21.03 15.11
CA GLU A 251 -6.86 -21.47 16.43
C GLU A 251 -8.23 -20.88 16.74
N LEU A 252 -8.39 -19.56 16.55
CA LEU A 252 -9.65 -18.86 16.83
C LEU A 252 -10.61 -18.83 15.64
N LEU A 253 -10.17 -19.37 14.49
CA LEU A 253 -10.97 -19.53 13.27
C LEU A 253 -11.67 -18.23 12.81
N TRP A 254 -10.98 -17.10 12.93
CA TRP A 254 -11.45 -15.83 12.37
C TRP A 254 -11.60 -15.95 10.85
N LYS A 255 -12.76 -15.53 10.33
CA LYS A 255 -13.04 -15.55 8.89
C LYS A 255 -12.27 -14.44 8.20
N VAL A 256 -11.40 -14.81 7.27
CA VAL A 256 -10.52 -13.88 6.56
C VAL A 256 -11.05 -13.60 5.16
N HIS A 257 -11.29 -12.32 4.86
CA HIS A 257 -11.53 -11.82 3.50
C HIS A 257 -10.23 -11.27 2.91
N HIS A 258 -9.84 -11.78 1.74
CA HIS A 258 -8.61 -11.37 1.06
C HIS A 258 -8.90 -10.47 -0.13
N VAL A 259 -8.35 -9.26 -0.10
CA VAL A 259 -8.44 -8.29 -1.19
C VAL A 259 -7.17 -8.38 -2.03
N ASN A 260 -7.32 -8.93 -3.24
CA ASN A 260 -6.22 -9.11 -4.20
C ASN A 260 -5.80 -7.79 -4.89
N ARG A 261 -5.56 -6.73 -4.11
CA ARG A 261 -5.12 -5.41 -4.57
C ARG A 261 -4.08 -4.83 -3.62
N CYS A 262 -3.16 -4.07 -4.17
CA CYS A 262 -2.02 -3.47 -3.47
C CYS A 262 -2.46 -2.15 -2.84
N LEU A 263 -3.10 -2.23 -1.67
CA LEU A 263 -3.73 -1.08 -1.04
C LEU A 263 -2.90 -0.49 0.12
N PHE A 264 -1.72 -1.06 0.35
CA PHE A 264 -0.86 -0.70 1.48
C PHE A 264 0.61 -0.65 1.07
N HIS A 265 1.29 0.40 1.52
CA HIS A 265 2.73 0.58 1.38
C HIS A 265 3.38 0.48 2.75
N HIS A 266 3.98 -0.67 3.06
CA HIS A 266 4.95 -0.76 4.15
C HIS A 266 6.19 0.00 3.70
N ASN A 267 6.37 1.19 4.22
CA ASN A 267 7.45 2.09 3.82
C ASN A 267 8.66 1.98 4.76
N PRO A 268 9.87 2.33 4.29
CA PRO A 268 10.32 2.33 2.90
C PRO A 268 9.93 1.08 2.10
N ASN A 269 9.65 1.28 0.82
CA ASN A 269 9.67 0.22 -0.18
C ASN A 269 10.12 0.81 -1.53
N PRO A 270 10.55 -0.03 -2.48
CA PRO A 270 11.14 0.44 -3.72
C PRO A 270 10.22 1.35 -4.52
N ARG A 271 8.92 1.02 -4.55
CA ARG A 271 7.92 1.74 -5.32
C ARG A 271 7.71 3.14 -4.75
N SER A 272 7.51 3.25 -3.44
CA SER A 272 7.36 4.55 -2.78
C SER A 272 8.64 5.38 -2.84
N CYS A 273 9.81 4.71 -2.85
CA CYS A 273 11.10 5.40 -2.93
C CYS A 273 11.26 6.11 -4.27
N ASN A 274 11.05 5.38 -5.35
CA ASN A 274 11.12 5.93 -6.70
C ASN A 274 10.07 7.03 -6.92
N ALA A 275 8.84 6.83 -6.41
CA ALA A 275 7.77 7.83 -6.51
C ALA A 275 8.11 9.15 -5.79
N LYS A 276 9.03 9.12 -4.82
CA LYS A 276 9.52 10.30 -4.10
C LYS A 276 10.86 10.82 -4.66
N GLY A 277 11.30 10.33 -5.83
CA GLY A 277 12.57 10.71 -6.47
C GLY A 277 13.81 10.20 -5.75
N GLY A 278 13.66 9.25 -4.83
CA GLY A 278 14.79 8.58 -4.19
C GLY A 278 15.29 7.39 -5.00
N ILE A 279 16.45 6.88 -4.59
CA ILE A 279 17.08 5.69 -5.13
C ILE A 279 16.96 4.57 -4.10
N TRP A 280 16.46 3.42 -4.52
CA TRP A 280 16.40 2.26 -3.64
C TRP A 280 17.80 1.67 -3.44
N LYS A 281 18.16 1.46 -2.18
CA LYS A 281 19.42 0.87 -1.75
C LYS A 281 19.15 -0.34 -0.88
N GLU A 282 19.50 -1.52 -1.35
CA GLU A 282 19.55 -2.72 -0.50
C GLU A 282 20.78 -2.66 0.42
N HIS A 283 20.62 -2.99 1.69
CA HIS A 283 21.70 -2.99 2.67
C HIS A 283 21.64 -4.20 3.60
N GLY A 284 22.78 -4.48 4.24
CA GLY A 284 22.87 -5.41 5.36
C GLY A 284 23.24 -6.84 5.00
N SER A 285 22.86 -7.77 5.87
CA SER A 285 22.93 -9.22 5.70
C SER A 285 21.50 -9.79 5.87
N PRO A 286 21.19 -10.99 5.38
CA PRO A 286 19.84 -11.57 5.44
C PRO A 286 19.17 -11.45 6.85
N PRO A 287 17.87 -11.11 6.93
CA PRO A 287 17.01 -10.69 5.82
C PRO A 287 17.43 -9.30 5.35
N TRP A 288 17.76 -9.20 4.07
CA TRP A 288 18.18 -7.94 3.47
C TRP A 288 17.05 -6.93 3.63
N GLU A 289 17.41 -5.77 4.16
CA GLU A 289 16.53 -4.63 4.27
C GLU A 289 16.90 -3.63 3.17
N GLY A 290 15.97 -2.75 2.83
CA GLY A 290 16.26 -1.68 1.90
C GLY A 290 15.83 -0.34 2.43
N LEU A 291 16.60 0.67 2.03
CA LEU A 291 16.44 2.06 2.40
C LEU A 291 16.22 2.88 1.14
N CYS A 292 15.52 3.99 1.30
CA CYS A 292 15.45 5.01 0.27
C CYS A 292 16.51 6.07 0.57
N VAL A 293 17.38 6.31 -0.40
CA VAL A 293 18.46 7.31 -0.31
C VAL A 293 18.29 8.38 -1.37
N THR A 294 18.90 9.53 -1.14
CA THR A 294 18.97 10.60 -2.14
C THR A 294 19.84 10.19 -3.34
N PRO A 295 19.61 10.76 -4.54
CA PRO A 295 20.51 10.58 -5.68
C PRO A 295 21.97 10.93 -5.35
N GLU A 296 22.20 11.97 -4.54
CA GLU A 296 23.54 12.41 -4.13
C GLU A 296 24.20 11.41 -3.17
N GLU A 297 23.44 10.85 -2.22
CA GLU A 297 23.93 9.76 -1.37
C GLU A 297 24.30 8.54 -2.19
N ALA A 298 23.43 8.12 -3.11
CA ALA A 298 23.69 7.00 -4.01
C ALA A 298 24.93 7.23 -4.88
N ALA A 299 25.14 8.46 -5.40
CA ALA A 299 26.32 8.80 -6.18
C ALA A 299 27.61 8.68 -5.36
N ARG A 300 27.65 9.23 -4.14
CA ARG A 300 28.80 9.07 -3.21
C ARG A 300 29.07 7.61 -2.87
N ASP A 301 28.00 6.87 -2.66
CA ASP A 301 28.02 5.45 -2.36
C ASP A 301 28.63 4.64 -3.53
N LEU A 302 28.25 4.95 -4.77
CA LEU A 302 28.81 4.33 -5.98
C LEU A 302 30.31 4.58 -6.13
N GLU A 303 30.79 5.80 -5.85
CA GLU A 303 32.21 6.14 -5.85
C GLU A 303 33.00 5.35 -4.80
N SER A 304 32.37 5.07 -3.65
CA SER A 304 32.99 4.32 -2.54
C SER A 304 33.02 2.80 -2.70
N GLY A 305 32.45 2.27 -3.80
CA GLY A 305 32.50 0.86 -4.16
C GLY A 305 31.66 -0.08 -3.30
N ARG A 306 30.56 0.40 -2.69
CA ARG A 306 29.84 -0.37 -1.65
C ARG A 306 28.34 -0.66 -1.88
N TYR A 307 27.72 -0.52 -3.06
CA TYR A 307 26.24 -0.56 -3.13
C TYR A 307 25.58 -1.00 -4.44
N ILE A 308 24.26 -1.21 -4.34
CA ILE A 308 23.29 -1.41 -5.42
C ILE A 308 22.32 -0.23 -5.39
N ALA A 309 22.10 0.42 -6.53
CA ALA A 309 21.19 1.54 -6.70
C ALA A 309 20.15 1.19 -7.77
N TYR A 310 18.87 1.50 -7.52
CA TYR A 310 17.79 1.33 -8.50
C TYR A 310 17.11 2.67 -8.80
N HIS A 311 16.83 2.92 -10.08
CA HIS A 311 16.04 4.04 -10.57
C HIS A 311 14.93 3.51 -11.49
N SER A 312 13.72 4.07 -11.43
CA SER A 312 12.62 3.74 -12.34
C SER A 312 12.14 5.01 -13.01
N THR A 313 12.23 5.10 -14.34
CA THR A 313 11.62 6.17 -15.15
C THR A 313 10.24 5.75 -15.66
N GLU A 314 9.31 6.70 -15.81
CA GLU A 314 7.92 6.47 -16.24
C GLU A 314 7.76 5.98 -17.70
N GLU A 315 8.80 6.05 -18.54
CA GLU A 315 8.75 5.72 -19.98
C GLU A 315 9.23 4.31 -20.36
N GLY A 316 9.49 3.45 -19.38
CA GLY A 316 10.11 2.15 -19.61
C GLY A 316 11.20 1.92 -18.59
N SER A 317 11.14 0.76 -17.93
CA SER A 317 12.06 0.42 -16.85
C SER A 317 13.42 0.01 -17.41
N GLU A 318 14.37 0.92 -17.51
CA GLU A 318 15.79 0.55 -17.57
C GLU A 318 16.30 0.28 -16.16
N LEU A 319 16.50 -1.01 -15.87
CA LEU A 319 17.16 -1.49 -14.66
C LEU A 319 18.67 -1.27 -14.79
N ASN A 320 19.17 -0.08 -14.42
CA ASN A 320 20.61 0.15 -14.27
C ASN A 320 21.10 -0.47 -12.97
N CYS A 321 21.21 -1.79 -13.01
CA CYS A 321 21.51 -2.59 -11.86
C CYS A 321 23.03 -2.80 -11.78
N MET A 322 23.70 -1.92 -11.03
CA MET A 322 25.16 -1.94 -10.89
C MET A 322 25.58 -2.75 -9.67
N TYR A 323 26.42 -3.77 -9.90
CA TYR A 323 27.15 -4.50 -8.86
C TYR A 323 28.65 -4.37 -9.15
N ARG A 324 29.42 -3.87 -8.18
CA ARG A 324 30.88 -3.92 -8.23
C ARG A 324 31.35 -4.93 -7.18
N SER A 325 31.99 -6.00 -7.66
CA SER A 325 32.47 -7.14 -6.86
C SER A 325 33.55 -6.77 -5.87
#